data_AF-A0A935XRS7-F1
#
_entry.id   AF-A0A935XRS7-F1
#
_cell.length_a   1.000
_cell.length_b   1.000
_cell.length_c   1.000
_cell.angle_alpha   90.00
_cell.angle_beta   90.00
_cell.angle_gamma   90.00
#
_symmetry.space_group_name_H-M   'P 1'
#
loop_
_entity.id
_entity.type
_entity.pdbx_description
1 polymer ?
#
loop_
_entity_poly.entity_id
_entity_poly.type
_entity_poly.pdbx_seq_one_letter_code
_entity_poly.pdbx_strand_id
1 'polypeptide(L)'
;MRPGLRARRHRALALAATHPRGRFHACDLNPAHIAHAERLRREAGLGNAFLLARSFAQMLEEDLPQFDFIVLHGVYGWVPQAAREEIHAFLAARLKPGGLVMVSYNAMPGWAQLLPLRSMFQACAADIPGDSLARARGAWERLKALAEDGAAGFAQSPAALAQLAEMESQDIRYIAHEYLTPHGDAFEFAAVERAMRGCGLAYAGSMNPPDNYPELAVPQRFRALVTEAGTRTLAETRRDFIVGTRFRQDLYAAQPAQRHAPPDLRPGHWAGTEFCLLDLPERLPLRVDEGPLRFDLRDQAEPVRAVHGLLERGPAAAEAIARAAGMSDTQAAFLIQQLVVSGHLGPCPAARAAPGWLPLNTALIDAALGEHRQEVPLAGRHTATAVYAEVVHAAMLESAAQSADAQQAALAVQARLRRHAHPVVLHAANGLQRAAADAEVLEYAASVWRSLRERGNEDARRMHLCGLLD
;
A
#
# COMPACT_ATOMS: atom_id res chain seq x y z
N MET A 1 1.11 9.79 4.30
CA MET A 1 2.23 8.98 3.75
C MET A 1 1.88 8.56 2.33
N ARG A 2 2.60 9.07 1.33
CA ARG A 2 2.52 8.49 -0.02
C ARG A 2 3.37 7.22 -0.01
N PRO A 3 2.83 6.03 -0.27
CA PRO A 3 3.68 4.88 -0.55
C PRO A 3 4.36 5.19 -1.88
N GLY A 4 5.66 5.51 -1.81
CA GLY A 4 6.50 5.58 -3.00
C GLY A 4 6.42 4.27 -3.78
N LEU A 5 6.97 4.25 -4.99
CA LEU A 5 7.05 3.07 -5.89
C LEU A 5 7.69 1.78 -5.29
N ARG A 6 7.98 1.78 -4.00
CA ARG A 6 8.77 0.78 -3.29
C ARG A 6 7.96 -0.53 -3.18
N ALA A 7 8.28 -1.46 -4.08
CA ALA A 7 7.92 -2.88 -4.07
C ALA A 7 6.46 -3.28 -4.41
N ARG A 8 5.97 -2.92 -5.61
CA ARG A 8 4.72 -3.48 -6.16
C ARG A 8 4.83 -4.93 -6.67
N ARG A 9 6.03 -5.51 -6.74
CA ARG A 9 6.32 -6.75 -7.48
C ARG A 9 5.95 -8.06 -6.74
N HIS A 10 5.69 -8.01 -5.43
CA HIS A 10 5.56 -9.22 -4.61
C HIS A 10 4.19 -9.41 -3.94
N ARG A 11 3.23 -8.50 -4.17
CA ARG A 11 1.92 -8.52 -3.48
C ARG A 11 1.15 -9.81 -3.74
N ALA A 12 1.16 -10.32 -4.96
CA ALA A 12 0.48 -11.56 -5.30
C ALA A 12 1.09 -12.78 -4.58
N LEU A 13 2.42 -12.81 -4.38
CA LEU A 13 3.08 -13.89 -3.65
C LEU A 13 2.76 -13.82 -2.16
N ALA A 14 2.79 -12.62 -1.57
CA ALA A 14 2.40 -12.43 -0.17
C ALA A 14 0.96 -12.90 0.07
N LEU A 15 0.02 -12.48 -0.79
CA LEU A 15 -1.37 -12.93 -0.70
C LEU A 15 -1.51 -14.44 -0.91
N ALA A 16 -0.77 -15.04 -1.84
CA ALA A 16 -0.78 -16.48 -2.06
C ALA A 16 -0.28 -17.26 -0.85
N ALA A 17 0.78 -16.78 -0.20
CA ALA A 17 1.31 -17.38 1.03
C ALA A 17 0.33 -17.24 2.21
N THR A 18 -0.38 -16.11 2.31
CA THR A 18 -1.36 -15.87 3.39
C THR A 18 -2.78 -16.39 3.08
N HIS A 19 -3.01 -16.96 1.90
CA HIS A 19 -4.32 -17.50 1.52
C HIS A 19 -4.17 -18.81 0.72
N PRO A 20 -3.83 -19.93 1.38
CA PRO A 20 -3.51 -21.20 0.70
C PRO A 20 -4.67 -21.80 -0.09
N ARG A 21 -5.92 -21.39 0.21
CA ARG A 21 -7.12 -21.81 -0.54
C ARG A 21 -7.44 -20.91 -1.73
N GLY A 22 -6.83 -19.72 -1.80
CA GLY A 22 -6.99 -18.80 -2.92
C GLY A 22 -6.06 -19.16 -4.08
N ARG A 23 -6.44 -18.75 -5.30
CA ARG A 23 -5.59 -18.86 -6.50
C ARG A 23 -5.27 -17.45 -6.99
N PHE A 24 -3.99 -17.15 -7.19
CA PHE A 24 -3.51 -15.81 -7.49
C PHE A 24 -2.83 -15.80 -8.84
N HIS A 25 -3.36 -15.01 -9.78
CA HIS A 25 -2.75 -14.80 -11.09
C HIS A 25 -2.16 -13.38 -11.13
N ALA A 26 -0.91 -13.25 -11.51
CA ALA A 26 -0.23 -11.97 -11.66
C ALA A 26 0.46 -11.87 -13.03
N CYS A 27 0.34 -10.71 -13.65
CA CYS A 27 0.87 -10.43 -14.98
C CYS A 27 1.75 -9.18 -14.96
N ASP A 28 2.87 -9.23 -15.68
CA ASP A 28 3.74 -8.08 -15.95
C ASP A 28 4.32 -8.25 -17.36
N LEU A 29 4.46 -7.17 -18.13
CA LEU A 29 5.04 -7.22 -19.47
C LEU A 29 6.55 -7.51 -19.41
N ASN A 30 7.21 -7.19 -18.30
CA ASN A 30 8.65 -7.35 -18.12
C ASN A 30 9.00 -8.81 -17.72
N PRO A 31 9.63 -9.59 -18.61
CA PRO A 31 9.97 -10.99 -18.32
C PRO A 31 10.96 -11.13 -17.16
N ALA A 32 11.83 -10.14 -16.91
CA ALA A 32 12.75 -10.18 -15.79
C ALA A 32 12.03 -10.05 -14.44
N HIS A 33 10.95 -9.28 -14.37
CA HIS A 33 10.13 -9.18 -13.16
C HIS A 33 9.45 -10.52 -12.85
N ILE A 34 8.88 -11.15 -13.88
CA ILE A 34 8.24 -12.47 -13.75
C ILE A 34 9.25 -13.54 -13.39
N ALA A 35 10.43 -13.57 -14.03
CA ALA A 35 11.49 -14.52 -13.69
C ALA A 35 11.97 -14.38 -12.24
N HIS A 36 12.07 -13.14 -11.73
CA HIS A 36 12.39 -12.89 -10.33
C HIS A 36 11.29 -13.39 -9.39
N ALA A 37 10.03 -13.03 -9.65
CA ALA A 37 8.90 -13.48 -8.85
C ALA A 37 8.74 -15.03 -8.88
N GLU A 38 9.06 -15.67 -10.00
CA GLU A 38 9.00 -17.13 -10.15
C GLU A 38 10.08 -17.86 -9.35
N ARG A 39 11.29 -17.28 -9.21
CA ARG A 39 12.30 -17.81 -8.27
C ARG A 39 11.78 -17.79 -6.84
N LEU A 40 11.27 -16.64 -6.39
CA LEU A 40 10.70 -16.49 -5.05
C LEU A 40 9.52 -17.44 -4.82
N ARG A 41 8.63 -17.59 -5.82
CA ARG A 41 7.50 -18.53 -5.76
C ARG A 41 7.98 -19.96 -5.53
N ARG A 42 9.01 -20.40 -6.24
CA ARG A 42 9.58 -21.76 -6.15
C ARG A 42 10.28 -21.99 -4.82
N GLU A 43 11.13 -21.05 -4.39
CA GLU A 43 11.80 -21.10 -3.08
C GLU A 43 10.80 -21.16 -1.93
N ALA A 44 9.69 -20.42 -2.05
CA ALA A 44 8.61 -20.41 -1.06
C ALA A 44 7.64 -21.60 -1.16
N GLY A 45 7.76 -22.47 -2.17
CA GLY A 45 6.85 -23.61 -2.37
C GLY A 45 5.39 -23.24 -2.69
N LEU A 46 5.15 -22.06 -3.27
CA LEU A 46 3.78 -21.56 -3.49
C LEU A 46 3.14 -22.15 -4.74
N GLY A 47 2.33 -23.20 -4.56
CA GLY A 47 1.60 -23.88 -5.66
C GLY A 47 0.34 -23.15 -6.16
N ASN A 48 -0.09 -22.09 -5.48
CA ASN A 48 -1.33 -21.37 -5.76
C ASN A 48 -1.13 -19.98 -6.39
N ALA A 49 0.11 -19.64 -6.76
CA ALA A 49 0.45 -18.42 -7.50
C ALA A 49 0.86 -18.74 -8.95
N PHE A 50 0.29 -18.03 -9.91
CA PHE A 50 0.51 -18.22 -11.34
C PHE A 50 1.00 -16.90 -11.94
N LEU A 51 2.22 -16.90 -12.48
CA LEU A 51 2.92 -15.68 -12.92
C LEU A 51 3.08 -15.68 -14.45
N LEU A 52 2.64 -14.61 -15.10
CA LEU A 52 2.51 -14.52 -16.55
C LEU A 52 3.30 -13.32 -17.09
N ALA A 53 4.25 -13.58 -17.99
CA ALA A 53 4.95 -12.52 -18.74
C ALA A 53 4.18 -12.23 -20.02
N ARG A 54 3.18 -11.34 -19.94
CA ARG A 54 2.19 -11.10 -21.01
C ARG A 54 1.79 -9.62 -21.11
N SER A 55 1.39 -9.20 -22.31
CA SER A 55 0.63 -7.96 -22.51
C SER A 55 -0.86 -8.16 -22.17
N PHE A 56 -1.64 -7.08 -22.09
CA PHE A 56 -3.08 -7.19 -21.86
C PHE A 56 -3.81 -7.88 -23.02
N ALA A 57 -3.43 -7.59 -24.27
CA ALA A 57 -3.87 -8.35 -25.44
C ALA A 57 -3.63 -9.86 -25.29
N GLN A 58 -2.40 -10.27 -24.93
CA GLN A 58 -2.11 -11.70 -24.77
C GLN A 58 -2.88 -12.32 -23.60
N MET A 59 -3.11 -11.58 -22.51
CA MET A 59 -3.92 -12.04 -21.38
C MET A 59 -5.38 -12.34 -21.77
N LEU A 60 -5.93 -11.71 -22.82
CA LEU A 60 -7.26 -12.04 -23.35
C LEU A 60 -7.30 -13.40 -24.05
N GLU A 61 -6.18 -13.79 -24.67
CA GLU A 61 -6.03 -15.05 -25.42
C GLU A 61 -5.71 -16.24 -24.51
N GLU A 62 -5.13 -15.99 -23.34
CA GLU A 62 -4.82 -17.02 -22.35
C GLU A 62 -6.10 -17.69 -21.80
N ASP A 63 -6.01 -19.01 -21.59
CA ASP A 63 -7.05 -19.82 -20.94
C ASP A 63 -7.03 -19.59 -19.43
N LEU A 64 -7.62 -18.47 -19.02
CA LEU A 64 -7.69 -18.01 -17.64
C LEU A 64 -9.09 -18.21 -17.06
N PRO A 65 -9.21 -18.52 -15.75
CA PRO A 65 -10.47 -18.54 -15.09
C PRO A 65 -11.07 -17.13 -15.00
N GLN A 66 -12.34 -17.05 -14.60
CA GLN A 66 -12.88 -15.80 -14.11
C GLN A 66 -12.39 -15.52 -12.68
N PHE A 67 -12.29 -14.24 -12.32
CA PHE A 67 -11.74 -13.74 -11.07
C PHE A 67 -12.81 -13.14 -10.17
N ASP A 68 -12.69 -13.35 -8.87
CA ASP A 68 -13.49 -12.67 -7.85
C ASP A 68 -12.98 -11.23 -7.63
N PHE A 69 -11.65 -11.03 -7.76
CA PHE A 69 -10.99 -9.75 -7.59
C PHE A 69 -9.99 -9.51 -8.71
N ILE A 70 -9.99 -8.31 -9.29
CA ILE A 70 -8.96 -7.85 -10.23
C ILE A 70 -8.35 -6.55 -9.70
N VAL A 71 -7.02 -6.44 -9.70
CA VAL A 71 -6.31 -5.28 -9.14
C VAL A 71 -5.39 -4.65 -10.20
N LEU A 72 -5.67 -3.39 -10.53
CA LEU A 72 -4.92 -2.57 -11.49
C LEU A 72 -4.25 -1.40 -10.74
N HIS A 73 -3.09 -1.67 -10.13
CA HIS A 73 -2.41 -0.70 -9.28
C HIS A 73 -1.24 0.01 -9.97
N GLY A 74 -1.49 1.24 -10.43
CA GLY A 74 -0.56 2.11 -11.18
C GLY A 74 -0.17 1.53 -12.52
N VAL A 75 -1.21 1.14 -13.26
CA VAL A 75 -1.12 0.74 -14.66
C VAL A 75 -1.95 1.70 -15.51
N TYR A 76 -3.18 1.96 -15.08
CA TYR A 76 -4.21 2.62 -15.90
C TYR A 76 -3.78 3.94 -16.56
N GLY A 77 -3.09 4.82 -15.82
CA GLY A 77 -2.58 6.08 -16.39
C GLY A 77 -1.23 6.00 -17.10
N TRP A 78 -0.53 4.88 -16.98
CA TRP A 78 0.82 4.68 -17.53
C TRP A 78 0.83 3.93 -18.87
N VAL A 79 -0.34 3.63 -19.42
CA VAL A 79 -0.50 2.86 -20.65
C VAL A 79 -1.31 3.65 -21.68
N PRO A 80 -1.05 3.47 -23.00
CA PRO A 80 -1.81 4.15 -24.04
C PRO A 80 -3.28 3.73 -24.06
N GLN A 81 -4.11 4.48 -24.79
CA GLN A 81 -5.55 4.20 -24.90
C GLN A 81 -5.85 2.77 -25.39
N ALA A 82 -5.14 2.27 -26.41
CA ALA A 82 -5.34 0.91 -26.92
C ALA A 82 -5.15 -0.17 -25.81
N ALA A 83 -4.13 -0.02 -24.97
CA ALA A 83 -3.91 -0.92 -23.84
C ALA A 83 -5.01 -0.78 -22.76
N ARG A 84 -5.60 0.42 -22.58
CA ARG A 84 -6.76 0.59 -21.69
C ARG A 84 -8.00 -0.12 -22.24
N GLU A 85 -8.20 -0.09 -23.55
CA GLU A 85 -9.30 -0.83 -24.21
C GLU A 85 -9.12 -2.35 -24.05
N GLU A 86 -7.90 -2.87 -24.15
CA GLU A 86 -7.58 -4.26 -23.83
C GLU A 86 -7.86 -4.60 -22.35
N ILE A 87 -7.49 -3.71 -21.43
CA ILE A 87 -7.84 -3.84 -20.01
C ILE A 87 -9.36 -3.90 -19.82
N HIS A 88 -10.12 -2.98 -20.45
CA HIS A 88 -11.57 -2.93 -20.36
C HIS A 88 -12.23 -4.22 -20.86
N ALA A 89 -11.76 -4.74 -22.01
CA ALA A 89 -12.21 -6.02 -22.54
C ALA A 89 -11.91 -7.18 -21.57
N PHE A 90 -10.73 -7.17 -20.93
CA PHE A 90 -10.35 -8.19 -19.95
C PHE A 90 -11.25 -8.15 -18.73
N LEU A 91 -11.52 -6.96 -18.19
CA LEU A 91 -12.42 -6.79 -17.05
C LEU A 91 -13.83 -7.32 -17.35
N ALA A 92 -14.38 -6.98 -18.52
CA ALA A 92 -15.71 -7.43 -18.94
C ALA A 92 -15.79 -8.97 -19.13
N ALA A 93 -14.72 -9.59 -19.65
CA ALA A 93 -14.70 -11.02 -19.95
C ALA A 93 -14.34 -11.91 -18.74
N ARG A 94 -13.49 -11.42 -17.84
CA ARG A 94 -12.83 -12.24 -16.82
C ARG A 94 -13.26 -11.93 -15.39
N LEU A 95 -14.09 -10.94 -15.14
CA LEU A 95 -14.63 -10.70 -13.80
C LEU A 95 -15.92 -11.51 -13.58
N LYS A 96 -16.03 -12.19 -12.44
CA LYS A 96 -17.26 -12.90 -12.06
C LYS A 96 -18.39 -11.91 -11.73
N PRO A 97 -19.66 -12.33 -11.85
CA PRO A 97 -20.77 -11.59 -11.26
C PRO A 97 -20.54 -11.33 -9.77
N GLY A 98 -20.69 -10.08 -9.33
CA GLY A 98 -20.41 -9.67 -7.94
C GLY A 98 -18.92 -9.49 -7.62
N GLY A 99 -18.01 -9.73 -8.57
CA GLY A 99 -16.58 -9.49 -8.41
C GLY A 99 -16.24 -8.00 -8.31
N LEU A 100 -15.06 -7.72 -7.75
CA LEU A 100 -14.57 -6.34 -7.55
C LEU A 100 -13.31 -6.06 -8.37
N VAL A 101 -13.20 -4.83 -8.88
CA VAL A 101 -12.01 -4.28 -9.52
C VAL A 101 -11.49 -3.12 -8.70
N MET A 102 -10.20 -3.15 -8.35
CA MET A 102 -9.50 -1.98 -7.85
C MET A 102 -8.71 -1.32 -8.97
N VAL A 103 -8.94 -0.03 -9.22
CA VAL A 103 -8.21 0.76 -10.21
C VAL A 103 -7.59 1.97 -9.54
N SER A 104 -6.28 2.16 -9.69
CA SER A 104 -5.61 3.36 -9.20
C SER A 104 -4.98 4.20 -10.31
N TYR A 105 -5.14 5.51 -10.24
CA TYR A 105 -4.71 6.44 -11.28
C TYR A 105 -4.42 7.84 -10.72
N ASN A 106 -3.53 8.56 -11.41
CA ASN A 106 -3.31 10.00 -11.18
C ASN A 106 -4.59 10.76 -11.53
N ALA A 107 -4.99 11.69 -10.68
CA ALA A 107 -6.31 12.30 -10.74
C ALA A 107 -6.26 13.82 -10.95
N MET A 108 -7.30 14.32 -11.62
CA MET A 108 -7.59 15.74 -11.78
C MET A 108 -8.58 16.21 -10.69
N PRO A 109 -8.50 17.48 -10.25
CA PRO A 109 -7.62 18.53 -10.78
C PRO A 109 -6.23 18.57 -10.15
N GLY A 110 -5.91 17.72 -9.16
CA GLY A 110 -4.67 17.85 -8.39
C GLY A 110 -3.38 17.78 -9.21
N TRP A 111 -3.39 17.06 -10.34
CA TRP A 111 -2.26 17.01 -11.27
C TRP A 111 -2.21 18.17 -12.28
N ALA A 112 -3.28 18.95 -12.45
CA ALA A 112 -3.40 19.94 -13.51
C ALA A 112 -2.21 20.92 -13.55
N GLN A 113 -1.81 21.42 -12.38
CA GLN A 113 -0.71 22.39 -12.24
C GLN A 113 0.68 21.77 -12.39
N LEU A 114 0.77 20.43 -12.38
CA LEU A 114 2.02 19.68 -12.52
C LEU A 114 2.24 19.15 -13.95
N LEU A 115 1.21 19.13 -14.80
CA LEU A 115 1.34 18.67 -16.18
C LEU A 115 2.38 19.47 -16.99
N PRO A 116 2.49 20.82 -16.87
CA PRO A 116 3.54 21.57 -17.55
C PRO A 116 4.94 21.21 -17.04
N LEU A 117 5.10 21.04 -15.71
CA LEU A 117 6.38 20.61 -15.11
C LEU A 117 6.82 19.27 -15.67
N ARG A 118 5.90 18.29 -15.76
CA ARG A 118 6.21 16.97 -16.32
C ARG A 118 6.59 17.03 -17.80
N SER A 119 5.87 17.81 -18.58
CA SER A 119 6.17 18.01 -20.01
C SER A 119 7.57 18.62 -20.19
N MET A 120 7.91 19.62 -19.38
CA MET A 120 9.24 20.24 -19.40
C MET A 120 10.32 19.27 -18.90
N PHE A 121 10.03 18.44 -17.90
CA PHE A 121 10.94 17.39 -17.44
C PHE A 121 11.32 16.43 -18.56
N GLN A 122 10.34 15.97 -19.34
CA GLN A 122 10.57 15.10 -20.50
C GLN A 122 11.40 15.81 -21.57
N ALA A 123 11.11 17.09 -21.84
CA ALA A 123 11.87 17.90 -22.80
C ALA A 123 13.33 18.08 -22.36
N CYS A 124 13.57 18.43 -21.09
CA CYS A 124 14.92 18.56 -20.53
C CYS A 124 15.69 17.24 -20.52
N ALA A 125 15.00 16.10 -20.53
CA ALA A 125 15.58 14.75 -20.54
C ALA A 125 15.83 14.19 -21.95
N ALA A 126 15.35 14.85 -23.00
CA ALA A 126 15.29 14.27 -24.36
C ALA A 126 16.67 14.17 -25.03
N ASP A 127 17.52 15.16 -24.82
CA ASP A 127 18.87 15.29 -25.38
C ASP A 127 19.97 14.79 -24.43
N ILE A 128 19.62 14.41 -23.20
CA ILE A 128 20.59 13.90 -22.23
C ILE A 128 20.95 12.45 -22.60
N PRO A 129 22.24 12.15 -22.89
CA PRO A 129 22.67 10.79 -23.15
C PRO A 129 22.68 9.96 -21.86
N GLY A 130 22.56 8.64 -22.00
CA GLY A 130 22.67 7.69 -20.89
C GLY A 130 21.35 7.02 -20.53
N ASP A 131 21.36 6.31 -19.40
CA ASP A 131 20.20 5.57 -18.92
C ASP A 131 19.09 6.49 -18.36
N SER A 132 17.94 5.91 -18.01
CA SER A 132 16.81 6.65 -17.47
C SER A 132 17.14 7.42 -16.18
N LEU A 133 18.10 6.95 -15.38
CA LEU A 133 18.45 7.59 -14.11
C LEU A 133 19.34 8.81 -14.36
N ALA A 134 20.33 8.70 -15.24
CA ALA A 134 21.15 9.81 -15.68
C ALA A 134 20.29 10.91 -16.32
N ARG A 135 19.38 10.52 -17.20
CA ARG A 135 18.41 11.43 -17.83
C ARG A 135 17.52 12.13 -16.82
N ALA A 136 17.00 11.40 -15.83
CA ALA A 136 16.17 12.00 -14.79
C ALA A 136 16.95 13.00 -13.92
N ARG A 137 18.21 12.68 -13.55
CA ARG A 137 19.05 13.59 -12.76
C ARG A 137 19.33 14.88 -13.51
N GLY A 138 19.82 14.78 -14.74
CA GLY A 138 20.16 15.98 -15.51
C GLY A 138 18.93 16.81 -15.88
N ALA A 139 17.76 16.18 -16.10
CA ALA A 139 16.52 16.92 -16.30
C ALA A 139 16.09 17.68 -15.04
N TRP A 140 16.19 17.05 -13.87
CA TRP A 140 15.92 17.70 -12.59
C TRP A 140 16.89 18.87 -12.33
N GLU A 141 18.19 18.69 -12.55
CA GLU A 141 19.21 19.75 -12.40
C GLU A 141 18.93 20.95 -13.31
N ARG A 142 18.60 20.70 -14.59
CA ARG A 142 18.24 21.76 -15.54
C ARG A 142 16.98 22.53 -15.10
N LEU A 143 15.96 21.82 -14.63
CA LEU A 143 14.74 22.45 -14.13
C LEU A 143 14.99 23.25 -12.85
N LYS A 144 15.83 22.73 -11.95
CA LYS A 144 16.23 23.42 -10.72
C LYS A 144 16.93 24.74 -11.05
N ALA A 145 17.89 24.73 -11.98
CA ALA A 145 18.55 25.95 -12.45
C ALA A 145 17.54 26.96 -13.03
N LEU A 146 16.61 26.52 -13.89
CA LEU A 146 15.57 27.41 -14.43
C LEU A 146 14.68 28.02 -13.34
N ALA A 147 14.35 27.26 -12.29
CA ALA A 147 13.58 27.75 -11.16
C ALA A 147 14.36 28.78 -10.33
N GLU A 148 15.65 28.52 -10.07
CA GLU A 148 16.56 29.42 -9.35
C GLU A 148 16.80 30.74 -10.10
N ASP A 149 16.89 30.67 -11.44
CA ASP A 149 17.01 31.84 -12.33
C ASP A 149 15.70 32.62 -12.50
N GLY A 150 14.61 32.20 -11.84
CA GLY A 150 13.34 32.92 -11.83
C GLY A 150 12.51 32.78 -13.11
N ALA A 151 12.62 31.65 -13.82
CA ALA A 151 11.84 31.42 -15.04
C ALA A 151 10.33 31.60 -14.79
N ALA A 152 9.67 32.36 -15.68
CA ALA A 152 8.28 32.80 -15.49
C ALA A 152 7.28 31.63 -15.33
N GLY A 153 7.56 30.46 -15.92
CA GLY A 153 6.72 29.27 -15.78
C GLY A 153 6.63 28.76 -14.34
N PHE A 154 7.72 28.88 -13.57
CA PHE A 154 7.74 28.54 -12.15
C PHE A 154 7.14 29.63 -11.27
N ALA A 155 7.36 30.91 -11.62
CA ALA A 155 6.74 32.05 -10.92
C ALA A 155 5.20 31.98 -10.96
N GLN A 156 4.63 31.44 -12.03
CA GLN A 156 3.18 31.28 -12.21
C GLN A 156 2.62 30.00 -11.56
N SER A 157 3.46 29.08 -11.05
CA SER A 157 3.03 27.82 -10.45
C SER A 157 3.81 27.51 -9.17
N PRO A 158 3.36 28.01 -8.01
CA PRO A 158 3.93 27.64 -6.71
C PRO A 158 3.91 26.12 -6.45
N ALA A 159 2.90 25.43 -6.99
CA ALA A 159 2.81 23.97 -6.90
C ALA A 159 3.94 23.25 -7.65
N ALA A 160 4.34 23.77 -8.83
CA ALA A 160 5.46 23.20 -9.57
C ALA A 160 6.80 23.44 -8.85
N LEU A 161 7.01 24.61 -8.25
CA LEU A 161 8.17 24.90 -7.41
C LEU A 161 8.27 23.96 -6.21
N ALA A 162 7.17 23.82 -5.47
CA ALA A 162 7.11 22.91 -4.32
C ALA A 162 7.36 21.45 -4.74
N GLN A 163 6.81 21.03 -5.90
CA GLN A 163 7.02 19.68 -6.42
C GLN A 163 8.47 19.43 -6.84
N LEU A 164 9.12 20.43 -7.46
CA LEU A 164 10.52 20.35 -7.87
C LEU A 164 11.48 20.28 -6.67
N ALA A 165 11.18 21.04 -5.61
CA ALA A 165 11.91 20.95 -4.35
C ALA A 165 11.72 19.59 -3.67
N GLU A 166 10.49 19.04 -3.66
CA GLU A 166 10.21 17.72 -3.09
C GLU A 166 11.03 16.61 -3.76
N MET A 167 11.25 16.71 -5.08
CA MET A 167 12.05 15.75 -5.85
C MET A 167 13.48 15.57 -5.33
N GLU A 168 14.09 16.59 -4.72
CA GLU A 168 15.46 16.51 -4.20
C GLU A 168 15.62 15.40 -3.16
N SER A 169 14.57 15.16 -2.38
CA SER A 169 14.53 14.13 -1.33
C SER A 169 14.05 12.76 -1.84
N GLN A 170 13.59 12.67 -3.08
CA GLN A 170 12.98 11.47 -3.63
C GLN A 170 14.01 10.53 -4.27
N ASP A 171 13.68 9.23 -4.29
CA ASP A 171 14.48 8.26 -5.00
C ASP A 171 14.46 8.56 -6.50
N ILE A 172 15.63 8.70 -7.13
CA ILE A 172 15.74 9.01 -8.55
C ILE A 172 15.02 8.00 -9.45
N ARG A 173 14.89 6.74 -9.01
CA ARG A 173 14.14 5.70 -9.74
C ARG A 173 12.64 6.01 -9.77
N TYR A 174 12.09 6.58 -8.69
CA TYR A 174 10.71 7.05 -8.65
C TYR A 174 10.52 8.23 -9.60
N ILE A 175 11.44 9.20 -9.58
CA ILE A 175 11.38 10.36 -10.46
C ILE A 175 11.44 9.92 -11.92
N ALA A 176 12.36 9.02 -12.28
CA ALA A 176 12.46 8.47 -13.62
C ALA A 176 11.14 7.80 -14.05
N HIS A 177 10.55 6.97 -13.20
CA HIS A 177 9.28 6.31 -13.52
C HIS A 177 8.12 7.31 -13.67
N GLU A 178 8.01 8.28 -12.77
CA GLU A 178 6.89 9.22 -12.74
C GLU A 178 6.96 10.24 -13.88
N TYR A 179 8.16 10.74 -14.20
CA TYR A 179 8.34 11.87 -15.11
C TYR A 179 8.88 11.51 -16.50
N LEU A 180 9.61 10.39 -16.67
CA LEU A 180 10.14 10.01 -17.99
C LEU A 180 9.28 9.02 -18.76
N THR A 181 8.30 8.37 -18.12
CA THR A 181 7.41 7.45 -18.84
C THR A 181 6.58 8.22 -19.87
N PRO A 182 6.44 7.72 -21.13
CA PRO A 182 5.72 8.43 -22.18
C PRO A 182 4.26 8.74 -21.84
N HIS A 183 3.60 7.80 -21.14
CA HIS A 183 2.25 7.96 -20.64
C HIS A 183 2.30 8.19 -19.12
N GLY A 184 1.33 8.92 -18.59
CA GLY A 184 1.15 9.19 -17.15
C GLY A 184 -0.05 10.13 -16.98
N ASP A 185 -1.10 9.81 -17.74
CA ASP A 185 -2.28 10.63 -17.89
C ASP A 185 -2.95 10.78 -16.53
N ALA A 186 -3.38 12.02 -16.22
CA ALA A 186 -4.25 12.27 -15.09
C ALA A 186 -5.70 12.31 -15.56
N PHE A 187 -6.60 11.68 -14.81
CA PHE A 187 -8.01 11.56 -15.21
C PHE A 187 -8.93 12.25 -14.22
N GLU A 188 -10.01 12.81 -14.74
CA GLU A 188 -11.18 13.12 -13.93
C GLU A 188 -11.88 11.82 -13.53
N PHE A 189 -12.39 11.76 -12.29
CA PHE A 189 -13.17 10.63 -11.80
C PHE A 189 -14.28 10.22 -12.79
N ALA A 190 -15.04 11.19 -13.30
CA ALA A 190 -16.16 10.94 -14.20
C ALA A 190 -15.76 10.24 -15.51
N ALA A 191 -14.53 10.45 -15.99
CA ALA A 191 -14.03 9.79 -17.19
C ALA A 191 -13.71 8.32 -16.93
N VAL A 192 -13.04 8.01 -15.81
CA VAL A 192 -12.73 6.63 -15.42
C VAL A 192 -14.00 5.88 -15.05
N GLU A 193 -14.90 6.52 -14.29
CA GLU A 193 -16.19 5.94 -13.91
C GLU A 193 -17.02 5.56 -15.13
N ARG A 194 -17.09 6.44 -16.15
CA ARG A 194 -17.77 6.14 -17.41
C ARG A 194 -17.15 4.95 -18.16
N ALA A 195 -15.82 4.86 -18.18
CA ALA A 195 -15.13 3.74 -18.82
C ALA A 195 -15.41 2.41 -18.10
N MET A 196 -15.36 2.40 -16.77
CA MET A 196 -15.69 1.21 -15.96
C MET A 196 -17.15 0.82 -16.11
N ARG A 197 -18.06 1.80 -16.20
CA ARG A 197 -19.48 1.56 -16.52
C ARG A 197 -19.68 0.92 -17.88
N GLY A 198 -18.88 1.31 -18.88
CA GLY A 198 -18.85 0.65 -20.19
C GLY A 198 -18.44 -0.82 -20.12
N CYS A 199 -17.71 -1.24 -19.08
CA CYS A 199 -17.34 -2.62 -18.80
C CYS A 199 -18.41 -3.39 -17.99
N GLY A 200 -19.57 -2.78 -17.72
CA GLY A 200 -20.61 -3.37 -16.85
C GLY A 200 -20.33 -3.22 -15.35
N LEU A 201 -19.43 -2.31 -14.95
CA LEU A 201 -19.04 -2.11 -13.55
C LEU A 201 -19.67 -0.85 -12.98
N ALA A 202 -19.94 -0.85 -11.68
CA ALA A 202 -20.43 0.34 -10.96
C ALA A 202 -19.44 0.74 -9.85
N TYR A 203 -19.22 2.04 -9.67
CA TYR A 203 -18.38 2.53 -8.58
C TYR A 203 -18.96 2.12 -7.22
N ALA A 204 -18.17 1.40 -6.42
CA ALA A 204 -18.52 0.90 -5.10
C ALA A 204 -18.00 1.81 -3.97
N GLY A 205 -16.89 2.51 -4.19
CA GLY A 205 -16.28 3.39 -3.21
C GLY A 205 -14.78 3.57 -3.43
N SER A 206 -14.15 4.35 -2.57
CA SER A 206 -12.69 4.50 -2.52
C SER A 206 -12.09 3.39 -1.66
N MET A 207 -10.93 2.87 -2.07
CA MET A 207 -10.10 1.99 -1.23
C MET A 207 -9.55 2.76 -0.02
N ASN A 208 -9.31 4.07 -0.17
CA ASN A 208 -8.90 4.90 0.95
C ASN A 208 -10.11 5.20 1.84
N PRO A 209 -10.23 4.57 3.04
CA PRO A 209 -11.49 4.56 3.78
C PRO A 209 -12.06 5.95 4.10
N PRO A 210 -11.27 6.97 4.52
CA PRO A 210 -11.78 8.32 4.78
C PRO A 210 -12.55 8.94 3.62
N ASP A 211 -12.15 8.64 2.38
CA ASP A 211 -12.72 9.26 1.18
C ASP A 211 -14.18 8.89 0.93
N ASN A 212 -14.66 7.83 1.58
CA ASN A 212 -16.06 7.39 1.51
C ASN A 212 -17.00 8.19 2.42
N TYR A 213 -16.46 9.01 3.32
CA TYR A 213 -17.21 9.76 4.34
C TYR A 213 -17.00 11.27 4.13
N PRO A 214 -18.00 12.01 3.58
CA PRO A 214 -17.88 13.44 3.35
C PRO A 214 -17.48 14.22 4.62
N GLU A 215 -17.90 13.77 5.79
CA GLU A 215 -17.56 14.36 7.07
C GLU A 215 -16.07 14.26 7.41
N LEU A 216 -15.40 13.21 6.94
CA LEU A 216 -13.98 12.97 7.16
C LEU A 216 -13.10 13.48 6.02
N ALA A 217 -13.61 13.53 4.78
CA ALA A 217 -12.83 13.89 3.60
C ALA A 217 -13.00 15.36 3.18
N VAL A 218 -14.11 16.00 3.55
CA VAL A 218 -14.51 17.31 3.01
C VAL A 218 -14.64 18.35 4.13
N PRO A 219 -14.04 19.56 3.99
CA PRO A 219 -14.24 20.64 4.95
C PRO A 219 -15.72 20.95 5.16
N GLN A 220 -16.11 21.18 6.42
CA GLN A 220 -17.52 21.33 6.83
C GLN A 220 -18.33 22.25 5.92
N ARG A 221 -17.77 23.41 5.55
CA ARG A 221 -18.42 24.41 4.68
C ARG A 221 -18.79 23.92 3.27
N PHE A 222 -18.21 22.82 2.80
CA PHE A 222 -18.45 22.26 1.46
C PHE A 222 -19.21 20.93 1.49
N ARG A 223 -19.51 20.37 2.66
CA ARG A 223 -20.13 19.02 2.77
C ARG A 223 -21.45 18.93 2.02
N ALA A 224 -22.30 19.96 2.12
CA ALA A 224 -23.59 20.04 1.41
C ALA A 224 -23.42 19.87 -0.11
N LEU A 225 -22.36 20.43 -0.72
CA LEU A 225 -22.10 20.29 -2.15
C LEU A 225 -21.88 18.83 -2.58
N VAL A 226 -21.37 17.99 -1.67
CA VAL A 226 -21.13 16.56 -1.93
C VAL A 226 -22.35 15.72 -1.56
N THR A 227 -22.96 15.96 -0.40
CA THR A 227 -24.10 15.16 0.09
C THR A 227 -25.39 15.41 -0.68
N GLU A 228 -25.59 16.61 -1.22
CA GLU A 228 -26.79 16.98 -2.00
C GLU A 228 -26.60 16.81 -3.51
N ALA A 229 -25.48 16.21 -3.94
CA ALA A 229 -25.25 15.95 -5.35
C ALA A 229 -26.26 14.92 -5.89
N GLY A 230 -26.94 15.25 -6.99
CA GLY A 230 -27.98 14.37 -7.59
C GLY A 230 -27.46 13.04 -8.15
N THR A 231 -26.13 12.87 -8.28
CA THR A 231 -25.51 11.60 -8.68
C THR A 231 -24.21 11.37 -7.91
N ARG A 232 -23.83 10.10 -7.72
CA ARG A 232 -22.53 9.75 -7.12
C ARG A 232 -21.36 10.29 -7.94
N THR A 233 -21.48 10.30 -9.27
CA THR A 233 -20.45 10.88 -10.15
C THR A 233 -20.22 12.36 -9.87
N LEU A 234 -21.28 13.14 -9.74
CA LEU A 234 -21.15 14.56 -9.39
C LEU A 234 -20.60 14.76 -7.97
N ALA A 235 -21.01 13.92 -7.00
CA ALA A 235 -20.52 13.98 -5.63
C ALA A 235 -18.99 13.81 -5.57
N GLU A 236 -18.47 12.77 -6.24
CA GLU A 236 -17.05 12.46 -6.30
C GLU A 236 -16.25 13.50 -7.09
N THR A 237 -16.78 13.99 -8.23
CA THR A 237 -16.15 15.08 -8.99
C THR A 237 -16.04 16.37 -8.17
N ARG A 238 -17.09 16.73 -7.44
CA ARG A 238 -17.05 17.89 -6.53
C ARG A 238 -16.06 17.68 -5.41
N ARG A 239 -16.05 16.50 -4.76
CA ARG A 239 -15.05 16.15 -3.75
C ARG A 239 -13.65 16.36 -4.30
N ASP A 240 -13.33 15.79 -5.46
CA ASP A 240 -12.00 15.87 -6.05
C ASP A 240 -11.53 17.30 -6.29
N PHE A 241 -12.45 18.17 -6.73
CA PHE A 241 -12.16 19.58 -6.89
C PHE A 241 -11.93 20.29 -5.55
N ILE A 242 -12.80 20.04 -4.56
CA ILE A 242 -12.72 20.68 -3.24
C ILE A 242 -11.40 20.35 -2.52
N VAL A 243 -10.95 19.09 -2.60
CA VAL A 243 -9.77 18.61 -1.86
C VAL A 243 -8.50 18.63 -2.71
N GLY A 244 -8.60 18.94 -4.01
CA GLY A 244 -7.47 18.93 -4.94
C GLY A 244 -6.88 17.53 -5.13
N THR A 245 -7.72 16.51 -5.29
CA THR A 245 -7.30 15.10 -5.38
C THR A 245 -6.24 14.91 -6.46
N ARG A 246 -5.09 14.34 -6.08
CA ARG A 246 -3.97 14.00 -6.98
C ARG A 246 -3.93 12.53 -7.35
N PHE A 247 -4.52 11.65 -6.56
CA PHE A 247 -4.45 10.21 -6.79
C PHE A 247 -5.71 9.55 -6.26
N ARG A 248 -6.25 8.60 -7.03
CA ARG A 248 -7.41 7.82 -6.64
C ARG A 248 -7.08 6.34 -6.62
N GLN A 249 -7.76 5.62 -5.74
CA GLN A 249 -7.79 4.15 -5.67
C GLN A 249 -9.25 3.76 -5.53
N ASP A 250 -9.90 3.50 -6.66
CA ASP A 250 -11.33 3.29 -6.70
C ASP A 250 -11.65 1.80 -6.78
N LEU A 251 -12.73 1.40 -6.11
CA LEU A 251 -13.32 0.07 -6.18
C LEU A 251 -14.57 0.12 -7.07
N TYR A 252 -14.67 -0.84 -7.98
CA TYR A 252 -15.81 -1.03 -8.88
C TYR A 252 -16.35 -2.46 -8.75
N ALA A 253 -17.66 -2.64 -8.80
CA ALA A 253 -18.32 -3.94 -8.66
C ALA A 253 -19.05 -4.36 -9.94
N ALA A 254 -18.98 -5.64 -10.29
CA ALA A 254 -19.72 -6.24 -11.42
C ALA A 254 -21.17 -6.58 -11.05
N GLN A 255 -21.95 -5.60 -10.58
CA GLN A 255 -23.41 -5.65 -10.40
C GLN A 255 -23.96 -4.21 -10.40
N PRO A 256 -25.24 -4.00 -10.78
CA PRO A 256 -25.85 -2.67 -10.78
C PRO A 256 -25.72 -2.05 -9.38
N ALA A 257 -25.38 -0.76 -9.32
CA ALA A 257 -25.45 0.01 -8.10
C ALA A 257 -26.88 -0.09 -7.54
N GLN A 258 -27.12 -1.05 -6.63
CA GLN A 258 -28.28 -0.96 -5.78
C GLN A 258 -28.14 0.38 -5.05
N ARG A 259 -29.18 1.21 -5.13
CA ARG A 259 -29.34 2.33 -4.23
C ARG A 259 -29.32 1.72 -2.84
N HIS A 260 -28.16 1.73 -2.21
CA HIS A 260 -28.08 1.34 -0.82
C HIS A 260 -28.88 2.40 -0.07
N ALA A 261 -30.04 2.00 0.45
CA ALA A 261 -30.46 2.51 1.75
C ALA A 261 -29.20 2.54 2.65
N PRO A 262 -29.04 3.53 3.54
CA PRO A 262 -27.89 3.55 4.44
C PRO A 262 -27.74 2.13 5.00
N PRO A 263 -26.59 1.47 4.81
CA PRO A 263 -26.45 0.07 5.18
C PRO A 263 -26.93 -0.06 6.62
N ASP A 264 -27.75 -1.07 6.90
CA ASP A 264 -28.08 -1.41 8.27
C ASP A 264 -26.77 -1.86 8.93
N LEU A 265 -26.02 -0.91 9.51
CA LEU A 265 -24.68 -1.13 10.06
C LEU A 265 -24.83 -1.95 11.35
N ARG A 266 -25.03 -3.25 11.20
CA ARG A 266 -25.00 -4.24 12.29
C ARG A 266 -23.71 -5.03 12.20
N PRO A 267 -23.10 -5.41 13.34
CA PRO A 267 -21.95 -6.30 13.38
C PRO A 267 -22.16 -7.60 12.58
N GLY A 268 -23.41 -8.10 12.52
CA GLY A 268 -23.77 -9.28 11.73
C GLY A 268 -23.57 -9.15 10.21
N HIS A 269 -23.46 -7.93 9.65
CA HIS A 269 -23.04 -7.76 8.24
C HIS A 269 -21.56 -8.08 8.03
N TRP A 270 -20.77 -8.09 9.11
CA TRP A 270 -19.38 -8.53 9.11
C TRP A 270 -19.23 -9.91 9.73
N ALA A 271 -20.31 -10.69 9.84
CA ALA A 271 -20.25 -12.04 10.38
C ALA A 271 -19.14 -12.86 9.70
N GLY A 272 -18.23 -13.40 10.50
CA GLY A 272 -17.05 -14.13 10.02
C GLY A 272 -15.82 -13.27 9.71
N THR A 273 -15.90 -11.94 9.87
CA THR A 273 -14.74 -11.04 9.80
C THR A 273 -14.18 -10.82 11.20
N GLU A 274 -12.89 -11.09 11.39
CA GLU A 274 -12.16 -10.66 12.59
C GLU A 274 -11.42 -9.35 12.29
N PHE A 275 -11.05 -8.63 13.34
CA PHE A 275 -10.21 -7.45 13.25
C PHE A 275 -8.99 -7.63 14.16
N CYS A 276 -7.89 -7.00 13.78
CA CYS A 276 -6.67 -6.92 14.58
C CYS A 276 -6.23 -5.46 14.74
N LEU A 277 -5.43 -5.17 15.77
CA LEU A 277 -4.75 -3.89 15.90
C LEU A 277 -3.68 -3.73 14.81
N LEU A 278 -3.56 -2.53 14.25
CA LEU A 278 -2.52 -2.19 13.27
C LEU A 278 -1.23 -1.64 13.91
N ASP A 279 -1.32 -1.12 15.13
CA ASP A 279 -0.17 -0.68 15.95
C ASP A 279 -0.53 -0.81 17.44
N LEU A 280 0.45 -0.55 18.31
CA LEU A 280 0.24 -0.56 19.76
C LEU A 280 -0.75 0.55 20.19
N PRO A 281 -1.63 0.30 21.17
CA PRO A 281 -2.61 1.28 21.63
C PRO A 281 -2.04 2.67 21.94
N GLU A 282 -0.86 2.73 22.57
CA GLU A 282 -0.16 3.97 22.91
C GLU A 282 0.36 4.77 21.71
N ARG A 283 0.50 4.12 20.53
CA ARG A 283 0.92 4.75 19.26
C ARG A 283 -0.27 5.16 18.38
N LEU A 284 -1.48 4.74 18.74
CA LEU A 284 -2.68 4.99 17.96
C LEU A 284 -3.31 6.36 18.33
N PRO A 285 -3.45 7.29 17.37
CA PRO A 285 -3.89 8.64 17.67
C PRO A 285 -5.40 8.68 17.96
N LEU A 286 -5.79 9.21 19.11
CA LEU A 286 -7.21 9.47 19.40
C LEU A 286 -7.76 10.71 18.69
N ARG A 287 -6.91 11.56 18.13
CA ARG A 287 -7.31 12.78 17.40
C ARG A 287 -6.34 13.05 16.26
N VAL A 288 -6.89 13.34 15.09
CA VAL A 288 -6.14 13.78 13.90
C VAL A 288 -6.88 14.96 13.29
N ASP A 289 -6.16 16.07 13.08
CA ASP A 289 -6.67 17.29 12.44
C ASP A 289 -5.83 17.72 11.22
N GLU A 290 -4.93 16.86 10.76
CA GLU A 290 -3.99 17.18 9.69
C GLU A 290 -4.51 16.79 8.30
N GLY A 291 -4.36 17.70 7.34
CA GLY A 291 -4.74 17.46 5.95
C GLY A 291 -6.26 17.32 5.75
N PRO A 292 -6.71 16.43 4.83
CA PRO A 292 -8.13 16.21 4.61
C PRO A 292 -8.78 15.38 5.72
N LEU A 293 -8.02 14.53 6.43
CA LEU A 293 -8.54 13.61 7.45
C LEU A 293 -8.77 14.34 8.78
N ARG A 294 -10.01 14.27 9.29
CA ARG A 294 -10.37 14.86 10.58
C ARG A 294 -11.20 13.90 11.40
N PHE A 295 -10.71 13.50 12.56
CA PHE A 295 -11.49 12.72 13.51
C PHE A 295 -11.02 12.98 14.95
N ASP A 296 -11.96 12.84 15.89
CA ASP A 296 -11.72 12.96 17.32
C ASP A 296 -12.49 11.86 18.04
N LEU A 297 -11.75 10.94 18.66
CA LEU A 297 -12.27 9.79 19.40
C LEU A 297 -12.18 10.00 20.92
N ARG A 298 -11.80 11.19 21.40
CA ARG A 298 -11.57 11.43 22.85
C ARG A 298 -12.86 11.30 23.66
N ASP A 299 -14.00 11.68 23.09
CA ASP A 299 -15.31 11.50 23.72
C ASP A 299 -15.71 10.01 23.82
N GLN A 300 -15.01 9.13 23.10
CA GLN A 300 -15.20 7.68 23.10
C GLN A 300 -13.95 6.95 23.62
N ALA A 301 -13.09 7.61 24.41
CA ALA A 301 -11.80 7.02 24.78
C ALA A 301 -11.91 5.75 25.63
N GLU A 302 -12.93 5.63 26.48
CA GLU A 302 -13.17 4.42 27.28
C GLU A 302 -13.51 3.19 26.43
N PRO A 303 -14.54 3.22 25.56
CA PRO A 303 -14.83 2.09 24.68
C PRO A 303 -13.68 1.80 23.71
N VAL A 304 -12.96 2.81 23.21
CA VAL A 304 -11.76 2.59 22.38
C VAL A 304 -10.69 1.81 23.14
N ARG A 305 -10.39 2.18 24.40
CA ARG A 305 -9.43 1.45 25.25
C ARG A 305 -9.87 0.02 25.53
N ALA A 306 -11.17 -0.22 25.73
CA ALA A 306 -11.69 -1.56 25.94
C ALA A 306 -11.51 -2.45 24.69
N VAL A 307 -11.76 -1.90 23.50
CA VAL A 307 -11.50 -2.58 22.22
C VAL A 307 -10.01 -2.84 22.03
N HIS A 308 -9.16 -1.86 22.31
CA HIS A 308 -7.71 -2.03 22.27
C HIS A 308 -7.23 -3.16 23.19
N GLY A 309 -7.65 -3.17 24.47
CA GLY A 309 -7.24 -4.20 25.43
C GLY A 309 -7.79 -5.60 25.12
N LEU A 310 -8.89 -5.71 24.37
CA LEU A 310 -9.35 -6.98 23.78
C LEU A 310 -8.38 -7.44 22.69
N LEU A 311 -8.09 -6.56 21.73
CA LEU A 311 -7.35 -6.89 20.52
C LEU A 311 -5.83 -7.01 20.71
N GLU A 312 -5.29 -6.46 21.79
CA GLU A 312 -3.92 -6.75 22.24
C GLU A 312 -3.71 -8.22 22.58
N ARG A 313 -4.78 -8.94 22.93
CA ARG A 313 -4.74 -10.39 23.21
C ARG A 313 -4.89 -11.25 21.95
N GLY A 314 -5.11 -10.61 20.80
CA GLY A 314 -5.26 -11.24 19.50
C GLY A 314 -6.51 -10.79 18.75
N PRO A 315 -6.67 -11.22 17.49
CA PRO A 315 -7.80 -10.84 16.64
C PRO A 315 -9.15 -11.23 17.25
N ALA A 316 -10.18 -10.41 17.01
CA ALA A 316 -11.54 -10.66 17.49
C ALA A 316 -12.61 -10.29 16.47
N ALA A 317 -13.72 -11.03 16.49
CA ALA A 317 -14.89 -10.76 15.65
C ALA A 317 -15.61 -9.46 16.07
N ALA A 318 -16.37 -8.88 15.14
CA ALA A 318 -17.14 -7.65 15.37
C ALA A 318 -18.06 -7.73 16.59
N GLU A 319 -18.67 -8.88 16.85
CA GLU A 319 -19.58 -9.09 17.98
C GLU A 319 -18.83 -9.10 19.33
N ALA A 320 -17.58 -9.58 19.34
CA ALA A 320 -16.74 -9.53 20.53
C ALA A 320 -16.28 -8.09 20.82
N ILE A 321 -15.94 -7.34 19.78
CA ILE A 321 -15.62 -5.91 19.86
C ILE A 321 -16.83 -5.13 20.39
N ALA A 322 -18.04 -5.42 19.89
CA ALA A 322 -19.27 -4.79 20.37
C ALA A 322 -19.50 -5.00 21.87
N ARG A 323 -19.32 -6.26 22.34
CA ARG A 323 -19.42 -6.59 23.77
C ARG A 323 -18.35 -5.88 24.61
N ALA A 324 -17.11 -5.83 24.14
CA ALA A 324 -16.01 -5.16 24.86
C ALA A 324 -16.21 -3.65 24.95
N ALA A 325 -16.73 -3.02 23.90
CA ALA A 325 -17.04 -1.59 23.89
C ALA A 325 -18.23 -1.23 24.80
N GLY A 326 -19.04 -2.19 25.24
CA GLY A 326 -20.24 -1.94 26.04
C GLY A 326 -21.33 -1.16 25.29
N MET A 327 -21.38 -1.31 23.96
CA MET A 327 -22.25 -0.54 23.06
C MET A 327 -23.36 -1.41 22.46
N SER A 328 -24.44 -0.77 21.98
CA SER A 328 -25.39 -1.45 21.09
C SER A 328 -24.72 -1.85 19.77
N ASP A 329 -25.27 -2.86 19.09
CA ASP A 329 -24.76 -3.33 17.79
C ASP A 329 -24.51 -2.20 16.79
N THR A 330 -25.47 -1.29 16.63
CA THR A 330 -25.32 -0.16 15.70
C THR A 330 -24.18 0.78 16.11
N GLN A 331 -24.08 1.12 17.39
CA GLN A 331 -23.00 1.98 17.91
C GLN A 331 -21.63 1.32 17.77
N ALA A 332 -21.54 0.02 18.07
CA ALA A 332 -20.32 -0.76 17.90
C ALA A 332 -19.90 -0.83 16.44
N ALA A 333 -20.84 -0.96 15.50
CA ALA A 333 -20.54 -0.92 14.08
C ALA A 333 -19.94 0.43 13.67
N PHE A 334 -20.55 1.54 14.08
CA PHE A 334 -19.96 2.87 13.84
C PHE A 334 -18.56 3.01 14.47
N LEU A 335 -18.35 2.51 15.69
CA LEU A 335 -17.04 2.54 16.35
C LEU A 335 -16.00 1.73 15.57
N ILE A 336 -16.33 0.50 15.15
CA ILE A 336 -15.43 -0.35 14.33
C ILE A 336 -15.06 0.37 13.03
N GLN A 337 -16.05 0.96 12.35
CA GLN A 337 -15.83 1.73 11.13
C GLN A 337 -14.90 2.93 11.37
N GLN A 338 -15.13 3.70 12.44
CA GLN A 338 -14.25 4.80 12.83
C GLN A 338 -12.82 4.32 13.09
N LEU A 339 -12.66 3.21 13.81
CA LEU A 339 -11.37 2.63 14.14
C LEU A 339 -10.63 2.04 12.93
N VAL A 340 -11.35 1.50 11.93
CA VAL A 340 -10.76 1.09 10.65
C VAL A 340 -10.30 2.33 9.88
N VAL A 341 -11.15 3.37 9.79
CA VAL A 341 -10.86 4.59 9.04
C VAL A 341 -9.70 5.39 9.68
N SER A 342 -9.59 5.37 11.00
CA SER A 342 -8.49 6.00 11.73
C SER A 342 -7.20 5.17 11.75
N GLY A 343 -7.21 3.97 11.15
CA GLY A 343 -6.04 3.10 11.10
C GLY A 343 -5.70 2.40 12.42
N HIS A 344 -6.66 2.30 13.35
CA HIS A 344 -6.50 1.49 14.56
C HIS A 344 -6.68 0.00 14.24
N LEU A 345 -7.64 -0.33 13.38
CA LEU A 345 -8.04 -1.70 13.07
C LEU A 345 -7.83 -2.05 11.60
N GLY A 346 -7.42 -3.30 11.36
CA GLY A 346 -7.45 -3.92 10.05
C GLY A 346 -8.32 -5.19 10.07
N PRO A 347 -9.00 -5.52 8.96
CA PRO A 347 -9.64 -6.83 8.84
C PRO A 347 -8.58 -7.93 8.88
N CYS A 348 -8.87 -8.99 9.62
CA CYS A 348 -8.05 -10.17 9.83
C CYS A 348 -8.88 -11.39 9.43
N PRO A 349 -8.46 -12.18 8.43
CA PRO A 349 -9.20 -13.40 8.09
C PRO A 349 -9.01 -14.46 9.18
N ALA A 350 -10.11 -15.11 9.57
CA ALA A 350 -10.10 -16.18 10.57
C ALA A 350 -9.19 -17.38 10.18
N ALA A 351 -8.91 -17.54 8.87
CA ALA A 351 -7.99 -18.54 8.35
C ALA A 351 -6.53 -18.06 8.48
N ARG A 352 -5.99 -18.15 9.70
CA ARG A 352 -4.56 -17.93 10.00
C ARG A 352 -3.71 -18.86 9.13
N ALA A 353 -3.05 -18.31 8.12
CA ALA A 353 -2.53 -19.13 7.04
C ALA A 353 -1.32 -20.01 7.38
N ALA A 354 -1.41 -21.20 6.78
CA ALA A 354 -0.42 -22.18 6.36
C ALA A 354 1.09 -21.88 6.47
N PRO A 355 1.94 -22.91 6.59
CA PRO A 355 3.40 -22.82 6.73
C PRO A 355 4.17 -22.11 5.59
N GLY A 356 3.53 -21.69 4.50
CA GLY A 356 4.18 -21.08 3.33
C GLY A 356 4.62 -19.62 3.49
N TRP A 357 4.19 -18.91 4.53
CA TRP A 357 4.59 -17.51 4.76
C TRP A 357 6.05 -17.37 5.19
N LEU A 358 6.56 -18.31 6.01
CA LEU A 358 7.93 -18.22 6.53
C LEU A 358 8.95 -18.45 5.40
N PRO A 359 8.85 -19.51 4.57
CA PRO A 359 9.71 -19.68 3.40
C PRO A 359 9.67 -18.50 2.43
N LEU A 360 8.49 -17.89 2.21
CA LEU A 360 8.38 -16.67 1.41
C LEU A 360 9.14 -15.50 2.05
N ASN A 361 8.98 -15.29 3.35
CA ASN A 361 9.69 -14.22 4.06
C ASN A 361 11.20 -14.45 4.00
N THR A 362 11.70 -15.68 4.18
CA THR A 362 13.12 -16.04 4.00
C THR A 362 13.63 -15.61 2.62
N ALA A 363 12.93 -16.02 1.56
CA ALA A 363 13.29 -15.72 0.18
C ALA A 363 13.24 -14.20 -0.11
N LEU A 364 12.24 -13.49 0.41
CA LEU A 364 12.11 -12.04 0.26
C LEU A 364 13.23 -11.29 0.99
N ILE A 365 13.61 -11.73 2.19
CA ILE A 365 14.71 -11.15 2.96
C ILE A 365 16.03 -11.39 2.22
N ASP A 366 16.31 -12.60 1.75
CA ASP A 366 17.55 -12.92 1.01
C ASP A 366 17.67 -12.12 -0.30
N ALA A 367 16.57 -11.98 -1.03
CA ALA A 367 16.53 -11.14 -2.23
C ALA A 367 16.76 -9.66 -1.89
N ALA A 368 16.13 -9.14 -0.83
CA ALA A 368 16.32 -7.76 -0.39
C ALA A 368 17.76 -7.49 0.06
N LEU A 369 18.38 -8.44 0.77
CA LEU A 369 19.77 -8.36 1.19
C LEU A 369 20.72 -8.31 -0.02
N GLY A 370 20.53 -9.22 -1.00
CA GLY A 370 21.34 -9.28 -2.22
C GLY A 370 21.16 -8.09 -3.16
N GLU A 371 20.01 -7.41 -3.10
CA GLU A 371 19.73 -6.18 -3.85
C GLU A 371 20.06 -4.90 -3.07
N HIS A 372 20.65 -5.02 -1.87
CA HIS A 372 20.98 -3.91 -0.97
C HIS A 372 19.79 -2.97 -0.69
N ARG A 373 18.59 -3.55 -0.55
CA ARG A 373 17.38 -2.79 -0.20
C ARG A 373 17.33 -2.55 1.31
N GLN A 374 16.81 -1.38 1.71
CA GLN A 374 16.60 -1.06 3.13
C GLN A 374 15.35 -1.71 3.72
N GLU A 375 14.32 -1.98 2.91
CA GLU A 375 13.04 -2.52 3.39
C GLU A 375 12.62 -3.75 2.59
N VAL A 376 11.91 -4.64 3.26
CA VAL A 376 11.35 -5.87 2.70
C VAL A 376 9.87 -6.00 3.06
N PRO A 377 8.99 -6.37 2.10
CA PRO A 377 7.62 -6.74 2.41
C PRO A 377 7.59 -8.16 2.97
N LEU A 378 7.11 -8.34 4.19
CA LEU A 378 6.90 -9.64 4.82
C LEU A 378 5.44 -10.03 4.75
N ALA A 379 5.14 -11.27 4.41
CA ALA A 379 3.80 -11.85 4.59
C ALA A 379 3.46 -11.88 6.08
N GLY A 380 2.50 -11.04 6.49
CA GLY A 380 1.98 -10.97 7.85
C GLY A 380 0.89 -12.02 8.08
N ARG A 381 1.07 -12.87 9.09
CA ARG A 381 0.17 -13.99 9.38
C ARG A 381 -1.21 -13.54 9.86
N HIS A 382 -1.28 -12.51 10.71
CA HIS A 382 -2.54 -11.99 11.25
C HIS A 382 -3.20 -10.97 10.33
N THR A 383 -2.44 -10.08 9.74
CA THR A 383 -2.99 -9.08 8.80
C THR A 383 -3.35 -9.69 7.43
N ALA A 384 -2.89 -10.93 7.17
CA ALA A 384 -3.03 -11.66 5.91
C ALA A 384 -2.60 -10.86 4.67
N THR A 385 -1.74 -9.87 4.85
CA THR A 385 -1.22 -9.00 3.80
C THR A 385 0.27 -8.74 4.05
N ALA A 386 0.91 -7.96 3.17
CA ALA A 386 2.31 -7.59 3.34
C ALA A 386 2.48 -6.50 4.42
N VAL A 387 3.40 -6.72 5.35
CA VAL A 387 3.89 -5.75 6.35
C VAL A 387 5.34 -5.42 6.01
N TYR A 388 5.68 -4.14 5.94
CA TYR A 388 7.06 -3.72 5.61
C TYR A 388 7.91 -3.61 6.87
N ALA A 389 9.14 -4.09 6.78
CA ALA A 389 10.15 -3.96 7.82
C ALA A 389 11.50 -3.60 7.19
N GLU A 390 12.36 -2.96 7.97
CA GLU A 390 13.77 -2.81 7.61
C GLU A 390 14.40 -4.21 7.44
N VAL A 391 15.26 -4.39 6.43
CA VAL A 391 15.69 -5.73 5.99
C VAL A 391 16.52 -6.47 7.04
N VAL A 392 17.38 -5.78 7.78
CA VAL A 392 18.20 -6.39 8.84
C VAL A 392 17.31 -6.77 10.02
N HIS A 393 16.37 -5.90 10.41
CA HIS A 393 15.37 -6.21 11.42
C HIS A 393 14.51 -7.41 10.99
N ALA A 394 14.06 -7.47 9.73
CA ALA A 394 13.31 -8.60 9.20
C ALA A 394 14.10 -9.92 9.28
N ALA A 395 15.38 -9.91 8.89
CA ALA A 395 16.27 -11.07 9.04
C ALA A 395 16.39 -11.50 10.51
N MET A 396 16.42 -10.54 11.43
CA MET A 396 16.48 -10.84 12.86
C MET A 396 15.20 -11.46 13.39
N LEU A 397 14.04 -10.92 13.01
CA LEU A 397 12.74 -11.46 13.38
C LEU A 397 12.60 -12.92 12.93
N GLU A 398 12.98 -13.18 11.69
CA GLU A 398 12.95 -14.53 11.11
C GLU A 398 13.90 -15.49 11.85
N SER A 399 15.11 -15.04 12.15
CA SER A 399 16.11 -15.84 12.88
C SER A 399 15.69 -16.10 14.33
N ALA A 400 15.09 -15.12 15.01
CA ALA A 400 14.58 -15.25 16.36
C ALA A 400 13.37 -16.21 16.46
N ALA A 401 12.57 -16.30 15.40
CA ALA A 401 11.50 -17.29 15.29
C ALA A 401 12.02 -18.72 15.10
N GLN A 402 13.22 -18.89 14.55
CA GLN A 402 13.84 -20.20 14.29
C GLN A 402 14.83 -20.66 15.38
N SER A 403 15.36 -19.73 16.20
CA SER A 403 16.35 -20.03 17.24
C SER A 403 15.97 -19.47 18.61
N ALA A 404 16.00 -20.33 19.63
CA ALA A 404 15.85 -19.96 21.03
C ALA A 404 17.17 -19.45 21.68
N ASP A 405 18.28 -19.47 20.94
CA ASP A 405 19.58 -18.95 21.40
C ASP A 405 19.94 -17.66 20.65
N ALA A 406 20.24 -16.61 21.43
CA ALA A 406 20.52 -15.27 20.91
C ALA A 406 21.79 -15.23 20.05
N GLN A 407 22.83 -15.95 20.46
CA GLN A 407 24.12 -15.95 19.77
C GLN A 407 24.01 -16.70 18.44
N GLN A 408 23.33 -17.84 18.41
CA GLN A 408 23.04 -18.57 17.18
C GLN A 408 22.18 -17.75 16.22
N ALA A 409 21.15 -17.06 16.74
CA ALA A 409 20.30 -16.21 15.92
C ALA A 409 21.09 -15.05 15.28
N ALA A 410 21.97 -14.42 16.05
CA ALA A 410 22.84 -13.33 15.58
C ALA A 410 23.88 -13.81 14.56
N LEU A 411 24.52 -14.96 14.80
CA LEU A 411 25.47 -15.57 13.88
C LEU A 411 24.81 -15.94 12.54
N ALA A 412 23.58 -16.46 12.57
CA ALA A 412 22.82 -16.77 11.36
C ALA A 412 22.55 -15.52 10.51
N VAL A 413 22.17 -14.40 11.14
CA VAL A 413 21.95 -13.14 10.41
C VAL A 413 23.26 -12.57 9.89
N GLN A 414 24.33 -12.58 10.69
CA GLN A 414 25.66 -12.16 10.22
C GLN A 414 26.13 -12.98 9.01
N ALA A 415 25.93 -14.30 9.04
CA ALA A 415 26.27 -15.17 7.92
C ALA A 415 25.50 -14.79 6.64
N ARG A 416 24.21 -14.47 6.76
CA ARG A 416 23.39 -13.99 5.63
C ARG A 416 23.85 -12.63 5.11
N LEU A 417 24.11 -11.67 5.98
CA LEU A 417 24.63 -10.36 5.61
C LEU A 417 25.94 -10.48 4.83
N ARG A 418 26.88 -11.31 5.30
CA ARG A 418 28.15 -11.59 4.61
C ARG A 418 27.94 -12.27 3.26
N ARG A 419 27.07 -13.29 3.19
CA ARG A 419 26.75 -14.01 1.96
C ARG A 419 26.26 -13.07 0.85
N HIS A 420 25.49 -12.05 1.21
CA HIS A 420 24.94 -11.07 0.27
C HIS A 420 25.74 -9.76 0.18
N ALA A 421 26.88 -9.67 0.88
CA ALA A 421 27.68 -8.44 0.99
C ALA A 421 26.84 -7.20 1.35
N HIS A 422 25.82 -7.37 2.20
CA HIS A 422 24.87 -6.31 2.51
C HIS A 422 25.52 -5.26 3.44
N PRO A 423 25.53 -3.97 3.07
CA PRO A 423 26.15 -2.94 3.90
C PRO A 423 25.27 -2.65 5.12
N VAL A 424 25.86 -2.71 6.32
CA VAL A 424 25.23 -2.22 7.54
C VAL A 424 25.91 -0.92 7.92
N VAL A 425 25.15 0.17 7.93
CA VAL A 425 25.67 1.53 8.17
C VAL A 425 25.16 2.03 9.51
N LEU A 426 26.08 2.48 10.35
CA LEU A 426 25.77 3.16 11.60
C LEU A 426 25.76 4.68 11.37
N HIS A 427 24.72 5.33 11.89
CA HIS A 427 24.59 6.78 11.89
C HIS A 427 25.04 7.33 13.24
N ALA A 428 26.12 8.10 13.25
CA ALA A 428 26.56 8.83 14.43
C ALA A 428 25.69 10.07 14.66
N ALA A 429 25.61 10.54 15.92
CA ALA A 429 24.79 11.70 16.31
C ALA A 429 25.18 13.01 15.59
N ASN A 430 26.39 13.07 15.02
CA ASN A 430 26.89 14.18 14.20
C ASN A 430 26.61 14.02 12.69
N GLY A 431 25.81 13.02 12.30
CA GLY A 431 25.45 12.75 10.90
C GLY A 431 26.48 11.94 10.11
N LEU A 432 27.63 11.59 10.70
CA LEU A 432 28.63 10.74 10.04
C LEU A 432 28.11 9.30 9.88
N GLN A 433 28.37 8.72 8.73
CA GLN A 433 28.03 7.33 8.40
C GLN A 433 29.30 6.48 8.33
N ARG A 434 29.29 5.31 8.96
CA ARG A 434 30.35 4.31 8.80
C ARG A 434 29.79 2.91 8.72
N ALA A 435 30.57 2.00 8.13
CA ALA A 435 30.26 0.58 8.19
C ALA A 435 30.28 0.09 9.65
N ALA A 436 29.30 -0.75 10.00
CA ALA A 436 29.28 -1.47 11.26
C ALA A 436 30.35 -2.57 11.25
N ALA A 437 31.10 -2.70 12.34
CA ALA A 437 31.98 -3.84 12.55
C ALA A 437 31.16 -5.09 12.88
N ASP A 438 31.73 -6.26 12.61
CA ASP A 438 31.07 -7.56 12.87
C ASP A 438 30.60 -7.75 14.31
N ALA A 439 31.38 -7.29 15.28
CA ALA A 439 31.01 -7.35 16.69
C ALA A 439 29.77 -6.48 17.00
N GLU A 440 29.64 -5.33 16.35
CA GLU A 440 28.52 -4.40 16.54
C GLU A 440 27.25 -4.94 15.92
N VAL A 441 27.35 -5.58 14.75
CA VAL A 441 26.22 -6.27 14.12
C VAL A 441 25.73 -7.42 14.99
N LEU A 442 26.65 -8.22 15.56
CA LEU A 442 26.30 -9.31 16.46
C LEU A 442 25.67 -8.81 17.77
N GLU A 443 26.21 -7.74 18.35
CA GLU A 443 25.66 -7.14 19.57
C GLU A 443 24.28 -6.55 19.34
N TYR A 444 24.10 -5.83 18.22
CA TYR A 444 22.80 -5.32 17.80
C TYR A 444 21.79 -6.46 17.60
N ALA A 445 22.17 -7.49 16.85
CA ALA A 445 21.35 -8.67 16.61
C ALA A 445 20.93 -9.38 17.91
N ALA A 446 21.87 -9.58 18.83
CA ALA A 446 21.59 -10.20 20.13
C ALA A 446 20.76 -9.28 21.05
N SER A 447 20.88 -7.95 20.92
CA SER A 447 20.05 -6.97 21.61
C SER A 447 18.61 -7.03 21.12
N VAL A 448 18.40 -6.99 19.79
CA VAL A 448 17.08 -7.14 19.16
C VAL A 448 16.45 -8.49 19.53
N TRP A 449 17.21 -9.58 19.50
CA TRP A 449 16.68 -10.88 19.92
C TRP A 449 16.19 -10.89 21.37
N ARG A 450 16.93 -10.26 22.29
CA ARG A 450 16.53 -10.15 23.71
C ARG A 450 15.29 -9.28 23.86
N SER A 451 15.27 -8.13 23.21
CA SER A 451 14.16 -7.18 23.29
C SER A 451 12.86 -7.81 22.79
N LEU A 452 12.92 -8.60 21.70
CA LEU A 452 11.77 -9.32 21.15
C LEU A 452 11.14 -10.36 22.11
N ARG A 453 11.83 -10.75 23.19
CA ARG A 453 11.32 -11.70 24.20
C ARG A 453 10.95 -11.05 25.53
N GLU A 454 11.17 -9.74 25.67
CA GLU A 454 10.73 -8.97 26.83
C GLU A 454 9.25 -8.58 26.65
N ARG A 455 8.37 -9.05 27.53
CA ARG A 455 6.91 -8.80 27.42
C ARG A 455 6.53 -7.32 27.44
N GLY A 456 7.39 -6.45 28.00
CA GLY A 456 7.19 -5.00 28.04
C GLY A 456 7.75 -4.25 26.83
N ASN A 457 8.50 -4.91 25.95
CA ASN A 457 9.12 -4.25 24.80
C ASN A 457 8.08 -3.98 23.69
N GLU A 458 8.08 -2.77 23.15
CA GLU A 458 7.13 -2.35 22.11
C GLU A 458 7.28 -3.15 20.81
N ASP A 459 8.52 -3.41 20.37
CA ASP A 459 8.77 -4.16 19.15
C ASP A 459 8.33 -5.62 19.30
N ALA A 460 8.59 -6.24 20.46
CA ALA A 460 8.09 -7.58 20.78
C ALA A 460 6.56 -7.66 20.69
N ARG A 461 5.87 -6.74 21.36
CA ARG A 461 4.40 -6.66 21.36
C ARG A 461 3.85 -6.43 19.94
N ARG A 462 4.48 -5.56 19.15
CA ARG A 462 4.09 -5.29 17.76
C ARG A 462 4.26 -6.52 16.87
N MET A 463 5.30 -7.32 17.08
CA MET A 463 5.52 -8.56 16.33
C MET A 463 4.51 -9.65 16.69
N HIS A 464 4.13 -9.73 17.97
CA HIS A 464 3.04 -10.60 18.40
C HIS A 464 1.70 -10.16 17.77
N LEU A 465 1.40 -8.85 17.72
CA LEU A 465 0.22 -8.33 17.01
C LEU A 465 0.21 -8.72 15.51
N CYS A 466 1.37 -8.76 14.86
CA CYS A 466 1.49 -9.17 13.46
C CYS A 466 1.47 -10.70 13.25
N GLY A 467 1.57 -11.48 14.34
CA GLY A 467 1.63 -12.94 14.30
C GLY A 467 2.97 -13.49 13.82
N LEU A 468 4.03 -12.70 14.02
CA LEU A 468 5.41 -13.05 13.65
C LEU A 468 6.16 -13.73 14.81
N LEU A 469 5.66 -13.60 16.05
CA LEU A 469 6.14 -14.28 17.24
C LEU A 469 4.94 -14.93 17.97
N ASP A 470 5.09 -16.18 18.41
CA ASP A 470 4.08 -16.92 19.18
C ASP A 470 4.06 -16.51 20.66
#